data_AF-A0A9P7DWC7-F1
#
_entry.id   AF-A0A9P7DWC7-F1
#
_cell.length_a   1.000
_cell.length_b   1.000
_cell.length_c   1.000
_cell.angle_alpha   90.00
_cell.angle_beta   90.00
_cell.angle_gamma   90.00
#
_symmetry.space_group_name_H-M   'P 1'
#
loop_
_entity.id
_entity.type
_entity.pdbx_description
1 polymer ?
#
loop_
_entity_poly.entity_id
_entity_poly.type
_entity_poly.pdbx_seq_one_letter_code
_entity_poly.pdbx_strand_id
1 'polypeptide(L)'
;MYQGCRKVLTFLIVILLVVNSAAGVNRIAGLYTDDPGLDSKFPLEQLKEEAEDLLKETDIVVQTRSDELADPGFISSFIVYPNGLAHAMLGFYHVQMARYATDLLETMLSRVKGAGEYTHASSKYPEDDELHACGCSSAGYLNCTMDCIRNAGVPIENLLMGATVLRDSVPKMQKIWAVSELAMGGRDQKIQANLDRADELMRRVADKTLTLEDPVHL
;
A
#
# COMPACT_ATOMS: atom_id res chain seq x y z
N MET A 1 18.76 -39.04 -4.92
CA MET A 1 18.60 -38.61 -3.50
C MET A 1 19.05 -37.19 -3.19
N TYR A 2 20.09 -36.61 -3.82
CA TYR A 2 20.61 -35.28 -3.42
C TYR A 2 19.82 -34.03 -3.86
N GLN A 3 18.82 -34.15 -4.74
CA GLN A 3 18.04 -32.99 -5.23
C GLN A 3 17.06 -32.41 -4.19
N GLY A 4 16.58 -33.21 -3.24
CA GLY A 4 15.62 -32.73 -2.21
C GLY A 4 16.25 -31.74 -1.23
N CYS A 5 17.41 -32.07 -0.65
CA CYS A 5 18.04 -31.23 0.37
C CYS A 5 18.44 -29.84 -0.12
N ARG A 6 18.81 -29.66 -1.40
CA ARG A 6 19.10 -28.33 -1.95
C ARG A 6 17.86 -27.44 -1.99
N LYS A 7 16.71 -27.96 -2.45
CA LYS A 7 15.46 -27.19 -2.48
C LYS A 7 15.04 -26.74 -1.08
N VAL A 8 15.06 -27.66 -0.10
CA VAL A 8 14.69 -27.35 1.29
C VAL A 8 15.62 -26.30 1.93
N LEU A 9 16.93 -26.37 1.68
CA LEU A 9 17.88 -25.40 2.22
C LEU A 9 17.71 -24.00 1.59
N THR A 10 17.55 -23.91 0.27
CA THR A 10 17.27 -22.63 -0.41
C THR A 10 15.95 -22.02 0.07
N PHE A 11 14.90 -22.84 0.21
CA PHE A 11 13.59 -22.43 0.71
C PHE A 11 13.65 -21.88 2.14
N LEU A 12 14.36 -22.55 3.05
CA LEU A 12 14.56 -22.07 4.43
C LEU A 12 15.38 -20.78 4.51
N ILE A 13 16.36 -20.59 3.63
CA ILE A 13 17.13 -19.34 3.55
C ILE A 13 16.23 -18.18 3.10
N VAL A 14 15.40 -18.37 2.07
CA VAL A 14 14.49 -17.32 1.58
C VAL A 14 13.40 -16.99 2.62
N ILE A 15 12.86 -17.99 3.32
CA ILE A 15 11.96 -17.78 4.47
C ILE A 15 12.61 -16.87 5.54
N LEU A 16 13.88 -17.13 5.87
CA LEU A 16 14.62 -16.35 6.86
C LEU A 16 14.92 -14.92 6.38
N LEU A 17 15.15 -14.70 5.08
CA LEU A 17 15.37 -13.37 4.52
C LEU A 17 14.08 -12.54 4.55
N VAL A 18 12.99 -13.07 4.00
CA VAL A 18 11.68 -12.39 3.92
C VAL A 18 11.15 -11.98 5.31
N VAL A 19 11.27 -12.84 6.32
CA VAL A 19 10.80 -12.54 7.68
C VAL A 19 11.65 -11.46 8.37
N ASN A 20 12.97 -11.46 8.17
CA ASN A 20 13.84 -10.43 8.72
C ASN A 20 13.67 -9.08 7.99
N SER A 21 13.50 -9.12 6.66
CA SER A 21 13.23 -7.93 5.84
C SER A 21 11.94 -7.24 6.28
N ALA A 22 10.80 -7.95 6.26
CA ALA A 22 9.50 -7.38 6.64
C ALA A 22 9.46 -6.76 8.07
N ALA A 23 10.25 -7.30 9.00
CA ALA A 23 10.38 -6.77 10.36
C ALA A 23 11.29 -5.53 10.46
N GLY A 24 12.33 -5.42 9.63
CA GLY A 24 13.16 -4.21 9.50
C GLY A 24 12.40 -3.07 8.83
N VAL A 25 11.69 -3.38 7.75
CA VAL A 25 10.87 -2.48 6.94
C VAL A 25 9.86 -1.66 7.76
N ASN A 26 9.00 -2.34 8.54
CA ASN A 26 7.98 -1.65 9.34
C ASN A 26 8.60 -0.74 10.41
N ARG A 27 9.80 -1.08 10.88
CA ARG A 27 10.55 -0.26 11.83
C ARG A 27 11.11 1.00 11.15
N ILE A 28 11.63 0.90 9.93
CA ILE A 28 12.22 2.04 9.20
C ILE A 28 11.16 3.09 8.87
N ALA A 29 9.99 2.69 8.36
CA ALA A 29 8.90 3.63 8.09
C ALA A 29 8.37 4.31 9.37
N GLY A 30 8.33 3.59 10.49
CA GLY A 30 8.02 4.15 11.81
C GLY A 30 9.06 5.16 12.27
N LEU A 31 10.34 4.80 12.26
CA LEU A 31 11.44 5.66 12.69
C LEU A 31 11.61 6.92 11.83
N TYR A 32 11.32 6.83 10.54
CA TYR A 32 11.25 8.02 9.67
C TYR A 32 10.08 8.96 10.04
N THR A 33 8.98 8.41 10.58
CA THR A 33 7.86 9.23 11.05
C THR A 33 8.21 9.99 12.34
N ASP A 34 9.09 9.43 13.18
CA ASP A 34 9.61 10.08 14.39
C ASP A 34 10.73 11.10 14.11
N ASP A 35 11.53 10.90 13.06
CA ASP A 35 12.66 11.76 12.65
C ASP A 35 12.66 12.03 11.12
N PRO A 36 11.68 12.81 10.60
CA PRO A 36 11.50 13.01 9.16
C PRO A 36 12.46 14.07 8.58
N GLY A 37 13.25 13.68 7.58
CA GLY A 37 14.18 14.57 6.89
C GLY A 37 14.99 13.86 5.81
N LEU A 38 15.65 14.63 4.94
CA LEU A 38 16.68 14.09 4.04
C LEU A 38 17.93 13.64 4.83
N ASP A 39 18.22 14.33 5.94
CA ASP A 39 19.29 13.99 6.89
C ASP A 39 18.84 13.00 7.99
N SER A 40 17.70 12.31 7.79
CA SER A 40 17.21 11.30 8.75
C SER A 40 18.23 10.16 8.89
N LYS A 41 18.30 9.57 10.09
CA LYS A 41 19.10 8.34 10.34
C LYS A 41 18.65 7.14 9.50
N PHE A 42 17.46 7.22 8.91
CA PHE A 42 16.86 6.22 8.05
C PHE A 42 16.43 6.88 6.74
N PRO A 43 17.37 7.06 5.77
CA PRO A 43 17.08 7.79 4.54
C PRO A 43 16.00 7.08 3.71
N LEU A 44 15.19 7.88 3.01
CA LEU A 44 14.11 7.40 2.15
C LEU A 44 14.63 6.44 1.07
N GLU A 45 15.84 6.68 0.58
CA GLU A 45 16.55 5.85 -0.39
C GLU A 45 16.79 4.43 0.13
N GLN A 46 17.13 4.25 1.41
CA GLN A 46 17.31 2.92 2.00
C GLN A 46 15.96 2.19 2.10
N LEU A 47 14.90 2.87 2.53
CA LEU A 47 13.54 2.30 2.53
C LEU A 47 13.15 1.83 1.12
N LYS A 48 13.47 2.63 0.10
CA LYS A 48 13.23 2.28 -1.30
C LYS A 48 14.03 1.05 -1.75
N GLU A 49 15.32 0.99 -1.42
CA GLU A 49 16.21 -0.13 -1.76
C GLU A 49 15.71 -1.44 -1.14
N GLU A 50 15.38 -1.43 0.17
CA GLU A 50 14.82 -2.60 0.87
C GLU A 50 13.48 -3.05 0.27
N ALA A 51 12.65 -2.12 -0.20
CA ALA A 51 11.40 -2.45 -0.89
C ALA A 51 11.64 -3.12 -2.25
N GLU A 52 12.54 -2.56 -3.07
CA GLU A 52 12.91 -3.13 -4.37
C GLU A 52 13.54 -4.53 -4.20
N ASP A 53 14.34 -4.76 -3.16
CA ASP A 53 14.90 -6.07 -2.85
C ASP A 53 13.84 -7.07 -2.36
N LEU A 54 12.90 -6.64 -1.51
CA LEU A 54 11.79 -7.51 -1.07
C LEU A 54 10.89 -7.94 -2.24
N LEU A 55 10.66 -7.08 -3.24
CA LEU A 55 9.98 -7.47 -4.48
C LEU A 55 10.77 -8.57 -5.23
N LYS A 56 12.09 -8.38 -5.43
CA LYS A 56 12.97 -9.38 -6.09
C LYS A 56 12.94 -10.72 -5.35
N GLU A 57 12.96 -10.73 -4.02
CA GLU A 57 12.85 -11.95 -3.22
C GLU A 57 11.51 -12.67 -3.46
N THR A 58 10.39 -11.94 -3.46
CA THR A 58 9.07 -12.56 -3.74
C THR A 58 8.96 -13.13 -5.15
N ASP A 59 9.54 -12.47 -6.15
CA ASP A 59 9.61 -12.99 -7.52
C ASP A 59 10.46 -14.28 -7.61
N ILE A 60 11.58 -14.34 -6.88
CA ILE A 60 12.40 -15.56 -6.78
C ILE A 60 11.60 -16.70 -6.14
N VAL A 61 10.82 -16.47 -5.09
CA VAL A 61 9.92 -17.49 -4.49
C VAL A 61 8.91 -17.99 -5.53
N VAL A 62 8.27 -17.08 -6.26
CA VAL A 62 7.27 -17.40 -7.30
C VAL A 62 7.86 -18.25 -8.42
N GLN A 63 9.10 -17.96 -8.84
CA GLN A 63 9.81 -18.65 -9.92
C GLN A 63 10.44 -20.00 -9.49
N THR A 64 10.82 -20.15 -8.22
CA THR A 64 11.58 -21.33 -7.74
C THR A 64 10.72 -22.41 -7.08
N ARG A 65 9.45 -22.13 -6.73
CA ARG A 65 8.53 -23.16 -6.24
C ARG A 65 8.33 -24.29 -7.26
N SER A 66 8.13 -25.51 -6.78
CA SER A 66 7.57 -26.59 -7.60
C SER A 66 6.08 -26.33 -7.87
N ASP A 67 5.54 -26.94 -8.92
CA ASP A 67 4.09 -27.01 -9.20
C ASP A 67 3.30 -27.86 -8.17
N GLU A 68 3.96 -28.32 -7.11
CA GLU A 68 3.32 -28.90 -5.94
C GLU A 68 2.46 -27.80 -5.28
N LEU A 69 1.22 -28.13 -4.93
CA LEU A 69 0.25 -27.22 -4.32
C LEU A 69 0.82 -26.64 -3.01
N ALA A 70 1.47 -25.48 -3.11
CA ALA A 70 1.92 -24.73 -1.97
C ALA A 70 0.71 -24.35 -1.11
N ASP A 71 0.81 -24.60 0.19
CA ASP A 71 -0.24 -24.28 1.15
C ASP A 71 -0.63 -22.79 1.04
N PRO A 72 -1.93 -22.44 1.10
CA PRO A 72 -2.38 -21.05 1.01
C PRO A 72 -1.73 -20.13 2.07
N GLY A 73 -1.46 -20.64 3.27
CA GLY A 73 -0.72 -19.91 4.31
C GLY A 73 0.72 -19.61 3.88
N PHE A 74 1.42 -20.56 3.24
CA PHE A 74 2.75 -20.31 2.67
C PHE A 74 2.69 -19.21 1.58
N ILE A 75 1.74 -19.31 0.64
CA ILE A 75 1.57 -18.31 -0.43
C ILE A 75 1.30 -16.92 0.18
N SER A 76 0.43 -16.84 1.19
CA SER A 76 0.14 -15.60 1.89
C SER A 76 1.39 -15.01 2.57
N SER A 77 2.05 -15.78 3.44
CA SER A 77 3.15 -15.27 4.27
C SER A 77 4.43 -14.95 3.50
N PHE A 78 4.72 -15.63 2.38
CA PHE A 78 6.01 -15.51 1.69
C PHE A 78 5.95 -14.91 0.29
N ILE A 79 4.75 -14.71 -0.26
CA ILE A 79 4.57 -14.06 -1.57
C ILE A 79 3.64 -12.85 -1.40
N VAL A 80 2.40 -13.06 -0.96
CA VAL A 80 1.35 -12.01 -1.00
C VAL A 80 1.66 -10.84 -0.06
N TYR A 81 1.82 -11.11 1.24
CA TYR A 81 1.99 -10.04 2.24
C TYR A 81 3.32 -9.29 2.09
N PRO A 82 4.47 -9.95 1.83
CA PRO A 82 5.73 -9.24 1.61
C PRO A 82 5.71 -8.40 0.33
N ASN A 83 5.09 -8.90 -0.76
CA ASN A 83 4.98 -8.16 -2.01
C ASN A 83 4.05 -6.94 -1.88
N GLY A 84 2.93 -7.09 -1.15
CA GLY A 84 2.05 -5.97 -0.80
C GLY A 84 2.74 -4.93 0.09
N LEU A 85 3.54 -5.38 1.07
CA LEU A 85 4.32 -4.51 1.95
C LEU A 85 5.39 -3.74 1.19
N ALA A 86 6.08 -4.38 0.26
CA ALA A 86 7.10 -3.73 -0.56
C ALA A 86 6.51 -2.62 -1.46
N HIS A 87 5.41 -2.90 -2.17
CA HIS A 87 4.67 -1.88 -2.90
C HIS A 87 4.22 -0.73 -1.99
N ALA A 88 3.74 -1.03 -0.77
CA ALA A 88 3.38 -0.01 0.19
C ALA A 88 4.53 0.91 0.62
N MET A 89 5.75 0.37 0.77
CA MET A 89 6.95 1.17 1.06
C MET A 89 7.30 2.11 -0.09
N LEU A 90 7.21 1.64 -1.34
CA LEU A 90 7.41 2.46 -2.53
C LEU A 90 6.35 3.57 -2.62
N GLY A 91 5.10 3.24 -2.26
CA GLY A 91 4.02 4.21 -2.07
C GLY A 91 4.39 5.31 -1.07
N PHE A 92 4.86 4.92 0.11
CA PHE A 92 5.31 5.85 1.16
C PHE A 92 6.50 6.70 0.71
N TYR A 93 7.53 6.08 0.13
CA TYR A 93 8.70 6.74 -0.44
C TYR A 93 8.28 7.87 -1.39
N HIS A 94 7.43 7.56 -2.37
CA HIS A 94 6.97 8.55 -3.35
C HIS A 94 6.12 9.68 -2.73
N VAL A 95 5.31 9.39 -1.71
CA VAL A 95 4.57 10.42 -0.96
C VAL A 95 5.49 11.34 -0.16
N GLN A 96 6.55 10.82 0.45
CA GLN A 96 7.52 11.64 1.19
C GLN A 96 8.39 12.46 0.23
N MET A 97 8.86 11.88 -0.89
CA MET A 97 9.57 12.64 -1.93
C MET A 97 8.75 13.81 -2.47
N ALA A 98 7.42 13.67 -2.58
CA ALA A 98 6.51 14.75 -2.96
C ALA A 98 6.44 15.93 -1.95
N ARG A 99 7.11 15.83 -0.78
CA ARG A 99 7.28 16.94 0.18
C ARG A 99 8.58 17.71 -0.02
N TYR A 100 9.58 17.08 -0.66
CA TYR A 100 10.90 17.66 -0.95
C TYR A 100 11.04 18.14 -2.40
N ALA A 101 10.12 17.71 -3.27
CA ALA A 101 9.96 18.23 -4.63
C ALA A 101 9.81 19.76 -4.62
N THR A 102 10.53 20.45 -5.51
CA THR A 102 10.47 21.92 -5.62
C THR A 102 9.52 22.40 -6.71
N ASP A 103 9.17 21.50 -7.63
CA ASP A 103 8.27 21.75 -8.74
C ASP A 103 6.89 21.09 -8.51
N LEU A 104 5.84 21.72 -9.05
CA LEU A 104 4.47 21.25 -8.91
C LEU A 104 4.21 19.97 -9.72
N LEU A 105 4.80 19.85 -10.91
CA LEU A 105 4.67 18.65 -11.73
C LEU A 105 5.45 17.48 -11.10
N GLU A 106 6.65 17.72 -10.56
CA GLU A 106 7.39 16.72 -9.77
C GLU A 106 6.60 16.24 -8.53
N THR A 107 5.99 17.18 -7.80
CA THR A 107 5.10 16.90 -6.66
C THR A 107 3.91 16.03 -7.07
N MET A 108 3.24 16.40 -8.16
CA MET A 108 2.10 15.67 -8.72
C MET A 108 2.50 14.27 -9.18
N LEU A 109 3.55 14.14 -9.99
CA LEU A 109 4.05 12.86 -10.50
C LEU A 109 4.45 11.92 -9.36
N SER A 110 5.07 12.43 -8.31
CA SER A 110 5.42 11.65 -7.12
C SER A 110 4.17 11.15 -6.39
N ARG A 111 3.14 11.98 -6.20
CA ARG A 111 1.86 11.54 -5.62
C ARG A 111 1.13 10.51 -6.49
N VAL A 112 1.15 10.66 -7.82
CA VAL A 112 0.57 9.69 -8.76
C VAL A 112 1.29 8.34 -8.70
N LYS A 113 2.63 8.33 -8.64
CA LYS A 113 3.40 7.09 -8.40
C LYS A 113 3.04 6.47 -7.06
N GLY A 114 2.97 7.27 -5.99
CA GLY A 114 2.54 6.82 -4.67
C GLY A 114 1.17 6.13 -4.68
N ALA A 115 0.19 6.74 -5.36
CA ALA A 115 -1.14 6.16 -5.55
C ALA A 115 -1.13 4.85 -6.35
N GLY A 116 -0.28 4.76 -7.40
CA GLY A 116 -0.11 3.53 -8.18
C GLY A 116 0.45 2.39 -7.34
N GLU A 117 1.52 2.64 -6.59
CA GLU A 117 2.15 1.65 -5.70
C GLU A 117 1.21 1.20 -4.57
N TYR A 118 0.47 2.10 -3.93
CA TYR A 118 -0.55 1.70 -2.93
C TYR A 118 -1.73 0.92 -3.54
N THR A 119 -2.08 1.19 -4.81
CA THR A 119 -3.07 0.38 -5.54
C THR A 119 -2.52 -1.02 -5.86
N HIS A 120 -1.24 -1.13 -6.21
CA HIS A 120 -0.58 -2.43 -6.33
C HIS A 120 -0.49 -3.17 -5.00
N ALA A 121 -0.20 -2.49 -3.89
CA ALA A 121 -0.20 -3.06 -2.54
C ALA A 121 -1.56 -3.67 -2.17
N SER A 122 -2.63 -2.87 -2.22
CA SER A 122 -4.00 -3.33 -1.91
C SER A 122 -4.43 -4.52 -2.79
N SER A 123 -4.04 -4.55 -4.08
CA SER A 123 -4.35 -5.65 -5.00
C SER A 123 -3.73 -7.01 -4.65
N LYS A 124 -2.77 -7.06 -3.71
CA LYS A 124 -2.21 -8.34 -3.24
C LYS A 124 -3.07 -8.96 -2.15
N TYR A 125 -3.56 -8.14 -1.21
CA TYR A 125 -4.26 -8.62 -0.02
C TYR A 125 -5.71 -9.08 -0.32
N PRO A 126 -6.24 -10.09 0.41
CA PRO A 126 -7.65 -10.49 0.33
C PRO A 126 -8.62 -9.34 0.62
N GLU A 127 -9.78 -9.29 -0.04
CA GLU A 127 -10.74 -8.18 0.09
C GLU A 127 -11.30 -7.96 1.51
N ASP A 128 -11.25 -8.99 2.36
CA ASP A 128 -11.66 -8.99 3.76
C ASP A 128 -10.49 -8.79 4.75
N ASP A 129 -9.27 -8.67 4.27
CA ASP A 129 -8.09 -8.37 5.09
C ASP A 129 -8.02 -6.87 5.42
N GLU A 130 -7.61 -6.53 6.64
CA GLU A 130 -7.51 -5.12 7.01
C GLU A 130 -6.44 -4.36 6.25
N LEU A 131 -5.43 -5.00 5.65
CA LEU A 131 -4.42 -4.34 4.82
C LEU A 131 -4.92 -3.98 3.42
N HIS A 132 -5.87 -4.75 2.87
CA HIS A 132 -6.49 -4.48 1.56
C HIS A 132 -7.22 -3.13 1.56
N ALA A 133 -8.12 -2.95 2.52
CA ALA A 133 -8.78 -1.67 2.75
C ALA A 133 -7.87 -0.68 3.51
N CYS A 134 -6.98 -1.16 4.39
CA CYS A 134 -6.19 -0.33 5.29
C CYS A 134 -4.86 -0.88 5.88
N GLY A 135 -3.80 -1.03 5.08
CA GLY A 135 -2.41 -0.88 5.60
C GLY A 135 -1.96 0.56 5.39
N CYS A 136 -1.23 1.27 6.25
CA CYS A 136 -0.55 0.87 7.47
C CYS A 136 -0.79 1.92 8.58
N SER A 137 0.18 2.13 9.46
CA SER A 137 0.07 2.78 10.79
C SER A 137 -0.31 4.27 10.85
N SER A 138 -0.74 4.91 9.76
CA SER A 138 -1.41 6.23 9.85
C SER A 138 -2.51 6.50 8.81
N ALA A 139 -2.62 5.71 7.73
CA ALA A 139 -3.79 5.65 6.84
C ALA A 139 -3.67 4.41 5.93
N GLY A 140 -4.82 3.90 5.48
CA GLY A 140 -4.93 2.68 4.66
C GLY A 140 -4.38 2.77 3.23
N TYR A 141 -4.16 1.67 2.49
CA TYR A 141 -3.54 1.76 1.16
C TYR A 141 -4.50 2.36 0.14
N LEU A 142 -5.73 1.86 0.06
CA LEU A 142 -6.77 2.49 -0.76
C LEU A 142 -7.11 3.91 -0.26
N ASN A 143 -7.05 4.13 1.05
CA ASN A 143 -7.21 5.47 1.65
C ASN A 143 -6.07 6.43 1.26
N CYS A 144 -4.82 5.95 1.26
CA CYS A 144 -3.62 6.67 0.87
C CYS A 144 -3.60 6.91 -0.63
N THR A 145 -4.06 5.95 -1.44
CA THR A 145 -4.36 6.17 -2.86
C THR A 145 -5.34 7.33 -3.02
N MET A 146 -6.46 7.35 -2.30
CA MET A 146 -7.42 8.48 -2.33
C MET A 146 -6.81 9.79 -1.83
N ASP A 147 -6.01 9.78 -0.76
CA ASP A 147 -5.29 10.97 -0.26
C ASP A 147 -4.23 11.46 -1.27
N CYS A 148 -3.53 10.56 -1.95
CA CYS A 148 -2.54 10.88 -2.98
C CYS A 148 -3.21 11.47 -4.22
N ILE A 149 -4.28 10.83 -4.71
CA ILE A 149 -5.16 11.29 -5.79
C ILE A 149 -5.70 12.69 -5.48
N ARG A 150 -6.27 12.89 -4.29
CA ARG A 150 -6.78 14.19 -3.82
C ARG A 150 -5.70 15.27 -3.81
N ASN A 151 -4.50 14.94 -3.35
CA ASN A 151 -3.38 15.88 -3.31
C ASN A 151 -2.64 16.03 -4.65
N ALA A 152 -2.88 15.16 -5.63
CA ALA A 152 -2.27 15.22 -6.95
C ALA A 152 -3.08 16.04 -7.97
N GLY A 153 -4.32 16.42 -7.65
CA GLY A 153 -5.19 17.15 -8.58
C GLY A 153 -5.53 16.35 -9.83
N VAL A 154 -5.60 15.03 -9.73
CA VAL A 154 -6.06 14.17 -10.85
C VAL A 154 -7.59 14.27 -11.01
N PRO A 155 -8.15 13.80 -12.15
CA PRO A 155 -9.60 13.84 -12.38
C PRO A 155 -10.43 13.20 -11.27
N ILE A 156 -11.62 13.76 -11.03
CA ILE A 156 -12.60 13.24 -10.05
C ILE A 156 -12.96 11.77 -10.33
N GLU A 157 -13.03 11.34 -11.59
CA GLU A 157 -13.25 9.94 -11.96
C GLU A 157 -12.34 8.96 -11.20
N ASN A 158 -11.03 9.25 -11.12
CA ASN A 158 -10.05 8.39 -10.46
C ASN A 158 -10.33 8.25 -8.95
N LEU A 159 -10.80 9.31 -8.30
CA LEU A 159 -11.19 9.28 -6.89
C LEU A 159 -12.47 8.45 -6.69
N LEU A 160 -13.45 8.59 -7.60
CA LEU A 160 -14.71 7.85 -7.55
C LEU A 160 -14.52 6.34 -7.80
N MET A 161 -13.58 5.96 -8.69
CA MET A 161 -13.16 4.56 -8.86
C MET A 161 -12.62 3.99 -7.53
N GLY A 162 -11.69 4.69 -6.87
CA GLY A 162 -11.16 4.26 -5.58
C GLY A 162 -12.22 4.17 -4.49
N ALA A 163 -13.12 5.15 -4.42
CA ALA A 163 -14.24 5.14 -3.48
C ALA A 163 -15.22 3.97 -3.72
N THR A 164 -15.40 3.53 -4.97
CA THR A 164 -16.27 2.39 -5.31
C THR A 164 -15.71 1.10 -4.74
N VAL A 165 -14.42 0.81 -4.99
CA VAL A 165 -13.72 -0.35 -4.40
C VAL A 165 -13.76 -0.30 -2.87
N LEU A 166 -13.58 0.88 -2.27
CA LEU A 166 -13.59 1.05 -0.81
C LEU A 166 -14.96 0.73 -0.21
N ARG A 167 -16.07 1.15 -0.86
CA ARG A 167 -17.44 0.81 -0.41
C ARG A 167 -17.70 -0.70 -0.45
N ASP A 168 -17.12 -1.43 -1.40
CA ASP A 168 -17.31 -2.87 -1.53
C ASP A 168 -16.46 -3.68 -0.53
N SER A 169 -15.23 -3.23 -0.24
CA SER A 169 -14.30 -3.96 0.65
C SER A 169 -14.52 -3.66 2.15
N VAL A 170 -14.94 -2.46 2.54
CA VAL A 170 -15.12 -2.09 3.96
C VAL A 170 -16.11 -3.02 4.71
N PRO A 171 -17.30 -3.35 4.18
CA PRO A 171 -18.22 -4.28 4.84
C PRO A 171 -17.72 -5.73 4.88
N LYS A 172 -16.72 -6.10 4.07
CA LYS A 172 -16.06 -7.42 4.13
C LYS A 172 -15.03 -7.41 5.27
N MET A 173 -14.12 -6.43 5.26
CA MET A 173 -13.13 -6.19 6.32
C MET A 173 -13.78 -6.09 7.71
N GLN A 174 -14.83 -5.29 7.88
CA GLN A 174 -15.45 -5.06 9.19
C GLN A 174 -16.06 -6.33 9.83
N LYS A 175 -16.33 -7.40 9.08
CA LYS A 175 -16.80 -8.67 9.67
C LYS A 175 -15.74 -9.36 10.52
N ILE A 176 -14.46 -9.09 10.25
CA ILE A 176 -13.31 -9.73 10.91
C ILE A 176 -12.56 -8.69 11.76
N TRP A 177 -12.35 -7.49 11.24
CA TRP A 177 -11.42 -6.49 11.77
C TRP A 177 -12.09 -5.25 12.40
N ALA A 178 -13.37 -5.32 12.79
CA ALA A 178 -14.07 -4.18 13.43
C ALA A 178 -13.47 -3.73 14.78
N VAL A 179 -12.69 -4.59 15.44
CA VAL A 179 -12.08 -4.32 16.77
C VAL A 179 -10.56 -4.44 16.76
N SER A 180 -9.92 -4.34 15.59
CA SER A 180 -8.45 -4.34 15.50
C SER A 180 -7.84 -3.05 16.05
N GLU A 181 -6.53 -3.06 16.29
CA GLU A 181 -5.80 -1.86 16.73
C GLU A 181 -5.91 -0.72 15.70
N LEU A 182 -5.97 -1.02 14.40
CA LEU A 182 -6.21 -0.03 13.34
C LEU A 182 -7.62 0.54 13.39
N ALA A 183 -8.64 -0.29 13.65
CA ALA A 183 -10.02 0.14 13.83
C ALA A 183 -10.14 1.15 14.99
N MET A 184 -9.56 0.79 16.15
CA MET A 184 -9.52 1.65 17.34
C MET A 184 -8.62 2.88 17.14
N GLY A 185 -7.57 2.77 16.33
CA GLY A 185 -6.61 3.82 15.99
C GLY A 185 -7.07 4.85 14.95
N GLY A 186 -8.35 4.84 14.57
CA GLY A 186 -8.94 5.87 13.72
C GLY A 186 -9.08 5.51 12.24
N ARG A 187 -8.91 4.23 11.85
CA ARG A 187 -9.09 3.76 10.45
C ARG A 187 -10.46 4.11 9.91
N ASP A 188 -11.52 3.66 10.60
CA ASP A 188 -12.89 3.68 10.07
C ASP A 188 -13.37 5.12 9.85
N GLN A 189 -12.92 6.06 10.69
CA GLN A 189 -13.17 7.50 10.55
C GLN A 189 -12.48 8.10 9.31
N LYS A 190 -11.26 7.67 8.98
CA LYS A 190 -10.52 8.15 7.79
C LYS A 190 -11.15 7.61 6.49
N ILE A 191 -11.51 6.33 6.50
CA ILE A 191 -12.27 5.68 5.43
C ILE A 191 -13.58 6.44 5.20
N GLN A 192 -14.37 6.69 6.25
CA GLN A 192 -15.63 7.42 6.13
C GLN A 192 -15.43 8.83 5.57
N ALA A 193 -14.44 9.60 6.06
CA ALA A 193 -14.17 10.95 5.55
C ALA A 193 -13.82 10.99 4.05
N ASN A 194 -13.14 9.96 3.54
CA ASN A 194 -12.85 9.84 2.10
C ASN A 194 -14.08 9.41 1.29
N LEU A 195 -14.97 8.58 1.83
CA LEU A 195 -16.26 8.25 1.22
C LEU A 195 -17.21 9.46 1.19
N ASP A 196 -17.32 10.21 2.29
CA ASP A 196 -18.12 11.45 2.38
C ASP A 196 -17.66 12.48 1.34
N ARG A 197 -16.34 12.61 1.13
CA ARG A 197 -15.79 13.50 0.08
C ARG A 197 -16.10 12.99 -1.33
N ALA A 198 -16.09 11.68 -1.56
CA ALA A 198 -16.52 11.12 -2.84
C ALA A 198 -18.01 11.39 -3.10
N ASP A 199 -18.87 11.25 -2.09
CA ASP A 199 -20.31 11.55 -2.19
C ASP A 199 -20.60 13.03 -2.46
N GLU A 200 -19.87 13.96 -1.82
CA GLU A 200 -19.91 15.39 -2.13
C GLU A 200 -19.57 15.66 -3.61
N LEU A 201 -18.50 15.05 -4.12
CA LEU A 201 -18.07 15.25 -5.51
C LEU A 201 -19.05 14.63 -6.50
N MET A 202 -19.62 13.45 -6.23
CA MET A 202 -20.68 12.86 -7.05
C MET A 202 -21.91 13.76 -7.13
N ARG A 203 -22.35 14.35 -6.00
CA ARG A 203 -23.46 15.32 -6.00
C ARG A 203 -23.13 16.53 -6.87
N ARG A 204 -21.93 17.11 -6.72
CA ARG A 204 -21.50 18.27 -7.52
C ARG A 204 -21.45 17.99 -9.02
N VAL A 205 -21.09 16.76 -9.43
CA VAL A 205 -21.15 16.30 -10.82
C VAL A 205 -22.61 16.10 -11.28
N ALA A 206 -23.48 15.52 -10.47
CA ALA A 206 -24.90 15.37 -10.78
C ALA A 206 -25.61 16.73 -10.94
N ASP A 207 -25.26 17.71 -10.11
CA ASP A 207 -25.71 19.10 -10.17
C ASP A 207 -25.08 19.90 -11.33
N LYS A 208 -24.16 19.29 -12.10
CA LYS A 208 -23.39 19.89 -13.20
C LYS A 208 -22.55 21.12 -12.80
N THR A 209 -22.17 21.19 -11.53
CA THR A 209 -21.23 22.21 -11.00
C THR A 209 -19.77 21.79 -11.15
N LEU A 210 -19.55 20.51 -11.51
CA LEU A 210 -18.29 19.89 -11.87
C LEU A 210 -18.55 18.84 -12.95
N THR A 211 -17.47 18.40 -13.60
CA THR A 211 -17.38 17.28 -14.54
C THR A 211 -16.54 16.14 -13.92
N LEU A 212 -16.42 15.00 -14.60
CA LEU A 212 -15.59 13.88 -14.10
C LEU A 212 -14.09 14.13 -14.36
N GLU A 213 -13.82 14.93 -15.38
CA GLU A 213 -12.52 15.36 -15.88
C GLU A 213 -11.91 16.50 -15.04
N ASP A 214 -12.74 17.25 -14.30
CA ASP A 214 -12.28 18.30 -13.40
C ASP A 214 -11.32 17.72 -12.34
N PRO A 215 -10.22 18.43 -12.03
CA PRO A 215 -9.24 17.98 -11.03
C PRO A 215 -9.84 18.02 -9.62
N VAL A 216 -9.47 17.05 -8.79
CA VAL A 216 -9.81 17.06 -7.36
C VAL A 216 -9.06 18.20 -6.68
N HIS A 217 -9.77 19.30 -6.43
CA HIS A 217 -9.29 20.39 -5.58
C HIS A 217 -9.59 20.11 -4.09
N LEU A 218 -8.72 20.62 -3.22
CA LEU A 218 -8.92 20.66 -1.77
C LEU A 218 -9.96 21.73 -1.44
#